data_AF-A0A842V1H8-F1
#
_entry.id   AF-A0A842V1H8-F1
#
_cell.length_a   1.000
_cell.length_b   1.000
_cell.length_c   1.000
_cell.angle_alpha   90.00
_cell.angle_beta   90.00
_cell.angle_gamma   90.00
#
_symmetry.space_group_name_H-M   'P 1'
#
loop_
_entity.id
_entity.type
_entity.pdbx_description
1 polymer ?
#
loop_
_entity_poly.entity_id
_entity_poly.type
_entity_poly.pdbx_seq_one_letter_code
_entity_poly.pdbx_strand_id
1 'polypeptide(L)' 'MGNKSILQYPNKKQYTITIPKGLVLAKGWKHGDRLEFLVDNKGDIVVKKTR' A
#
# COMPACT_ATOMS: atom_id res chain seq x y z
N MET A 1 16.49 6.10 -7.30
CA MET A 1 16.27 4.64 -7.38
C MET A 1 14.84 4.36 -6.98
N GLY A 2 14.00 3.87 -7.90
CA GLY A 2 12.57 3.68 -7.66
C GLY A 2 12.31 2.47 -6.75
N ASN A 3 11.63 2.69 -5.63
CA ASN A 3 11.22 1.61 -4.73
C ASN A 3 10.06 0.85 -5.40
N LYS A 4 10.37 -0.27 -6.05
CA LYS A 4 9.36 -1.13 -6.68
C LYS A 4 8.78 -2.07 -5.62
N SER A 5 7.52 -1.87 -5.25
CA SER A 5 6.80 -2.81 -4.38
C SER A 5 6.26 -3.96 -5.23
N ILE A 6 6.78 -5.17 -5.00
CA ILE A 6 6.32 -6.39 -5.68
C ILE A 6 5.17 -6.98 -4.87
N LEU A 7 4.11 -7.42 -5.55
CA LEU A 7 3.02 -8.18 -4.93
C LEU A 7 3.58 -9.51 -4.41
N GLN A 8 3.46 -9.77 -3.11
CA GLN A 8 3.96 -10.99 -2.49
C GLN A 8 2.80 -11.95 -2.20
N TYR A 9 3.04 -13.25 -2.42
CA TYR A 9 2.12 -14.33 -2.07
C TYR A 9 2.81 -15.37 -1.16
N PRO A 10 3.23 -15.00 0.06
CA PRO A 10 3.89 -15.93 0.96
C PRO A 10 2.87 -16.89 1.59
N ASN A 11 2.88 -18.16 1.16
CA ASN A 11 2.33 -19.38 1.81
C ASN A 11 0.94 -19.35 2.50
N LYS A 12 0.10 -18.32 2.36
CA LYS A 12 -1.22 -18.25 3.04
C LYS A 12 -2.30 -17.45 2.28
N LYS A 13 -2.66 -17.85 1.05
CA LYS A 13 -3.89 -17.42 0.33
C LYS A 13 -4.18 -15.92 0.24
N GLN A 14 -3.24 -15.05 0.60
CA GLN A 14 -3.45 -13.61 0.69
C GLN A 14 -2.34 -12.90 -0.06
N TYR A 15 -2.77 -11.97 -0.92
CA TYR A 15 -1.88 -11.07 -1.62
C TYR A 15 -1.50 -9.90 -0.71
N THR A 16 -0.21 -9.60 -0.63
CA THR A 16 0.30 -8.49 0.17
C THR A 16 1.13 -7.53 -0.68
N ILE A 17 0.95 -6.23 -0.45
CA ILE A 17 1.76 -5.17 -1.04
C ILE A 17 2.50 -4.47 0.11
N THR A 18 3.83 -4.50 0.05
CA THR A 18 4.66 -3.79 1.02
C THR A 18 4.77 -2.33 0.62
N ILE A 19 4.34 -1.42 1.51
CA ILE A 19 4.53 0.02 1.32
C ILE A 19 5.89 0.41 1.92
N PRO A 20 6.82 1.01 1.14
CA PRO A 20 8.11 1.44 1.65
C PRO A 20 7.98 2.40 2.84
N LYS A 21 8.82 2.19 3.86
CA LYS A 21 8.82 2.99 5.10
C LYS A 21 8.85 4.51 4.85
N GLY A 22 9.62 4.96 3.85
CA GLY A 22 9.70 6.38 3.50
C GLY A 22 8.35 6.98 3.07
N LEU A 23 7.52 6.23 2.34
CA LEU A 23 6.18 6.69 1.93
C LEU A 23 5.22 6.72 3.11
N VAL A 24 5.28 5.71 3.99
CA VAL A 24 4.49 5.66 5.23
C VAL A 24 4.76 6.91 6.08
N LEU A 25 6.04 7.25 6.29
CA LEU A 25 6.45 8.44 7.04
C LEU A 25 6.04 9.75 6.35
N ALA A 26 6.27 9.88 5.04
CA ALA A 26 5.92 11.08 4.28
C ALA A 26 4.41 11.35 4.24
N LYS A 27 3.59 10.29 4.31
CA LYS A 27 2.12 10.40 4.39
C LYS A 27 1.59 10.52 5.82
N GLY A 28 2.46 10.46 6.84
CA GLY A 28 2.07 10.51 8.25
C GLY A 28 1.24 9.29 8.69
N TRP A 29 1.38 8.16 7.99
CA TRP A 29 0.69 6.93 8.31
C TRP A 29 1.37 6.20 9.47
N LYS A 30 0.60 5.53 10.30
CA LYS A 30 1.06 4.80 11.48
C LYS A 30 0.44 3.41 11.52
N HIS A 31 1.08 2.51 12.26
CA HIS A 31 0.51 1.19 12.52
C HIS A 31 -0.87 1.34 13.19
N GLY A 32 -1.88 0.64 12.65
CA GLY A 32 -3.27 0.75 13.10
C GLY A 32 -4.11 1.77 12.34
N ASP A 33 -3.50 2.62 11.49
CA ASP A 33 -4.28 3.46 10.59
C ASP A 33 -5.08 2.60 9.60
N ARG A 34 -6.33 2.99 9.37
CA ARG A 34 -7.17 2.38 8.33
C ARG A 34 -6.87 3.05 6.99
N LEU A 35 -6.53 2.23 6.01
CA LEU A 35 -6.27 2.65 4.65
C LEU A 35 -7.32 2.03 3.72
N GLU A 36 -7.82 2.83 2.80
CA GLU A 36 -8.69 2.41 1.71
C GLU A 36 -7.84 2.21 0.44
N PHE A 37 -8.05 1.07 -0.23
CA PHE A 37 -7.40 0.72 -1.48
C PHE A 37 -8.44 0.73 -2.60
N LEU A 38 -8.21 1.55 -3.62
CA LEU A 38 -9.09 1.72 -4.77
C LEU A 38 -8.32 1.46 -6.05
N VAL A 39 -9.02 1.06 -7.11
CA VAL A 39 -8.46 1.02 -8.47
C VAL A 39 -9.06 2.20 -9.22
N ASP A 40 -8.22 3.06 -9.79
CA ASP A 40 -8.71 4.19 -10.58
C ASP A 40 -9.02 3.79 -12.03
N ASN A 41 -9.49 4.76 -12.82
CA ASN A 41 -9.88 4.52 -14.21
C ASN A 41 -8.71 4.19 -15.14
N LYS A 42 -7.46 4.32 -14.67
CA LYS A 42 -6.26 3.92 -15.41
C LYS A 42 -5.78 2.53 -14.99
N GLY A 43 -6.44 1.90 -14.02
CA GLY A 43 -6.02 0.63 -13.46
C GLY A 43 -4.94 0.76 -12.38
N ASP A 44 -4.65 1.98 -11.92
CA ASP A 44 -3.66 2.21 -10.88
C ASP A 44 -4.28 1.97 -9.48
N ILE A 45 -3.51 1.34 -8.59
CA ILE A 45 -3.91 1.18 -7.18
C ILE A 45 -3.66 2.51 -6.45
N VAL A 46 -4.73 3.12 -5.97
CA VAL A 46 -4.72 4.34 -5.17
C VAL A 46 -4.98 4.00 -3.71
N VAL A 47 -4.09 4.45 -2.83
CA VAL A 47 -4.18 4.24 -1.37
C VAL A 47 -4.52 5.55 -0.67
N LYS A 48 -5.60 5.56 0.12
CA LYS A 48 -6.07 6.73 0.88
C LYS A 48 -6.18 6.40 2.36
N LYS A 49 -5.95 7.38 3.24
CA LYS A 49 -6.22 7.23 4.67
C LYS A 49 -7.71 7.47 4.93
N THR A 50 -8.36 6.53 5.62
CA THR A 50 -9.74 6.71 6.10
C THR A 50 -9.71 7.63 7.32
N ARG A 51 -10.69 8.54 7.45
CA ARG A 51 -10.81 9.45 8.59
C ARG A 51 -10.96 8.69 9.91
#